data_AF-A0A2P2IMA4-F1
#
_entry.id   AF-A0A2P2IMA4-F1
#
_cell.length_a   1.000
_cell.length_b   1.000
_cell.length_c   1.000
_cell.angle_alpha   90.00
_cell.angle_beta   90.00
_cell.angle_gamma   90.00
#
_symmetry.space_group_name_H-M   'P 1'
#
loop_
_entity.id
_entity.type
_entity.pdbx_description
1 polymer ?
#
loop_
_entity_poly.entity_id
_entity_poly.type
_entity_poly.pdbx_seq_one_letter_code
_entity_poly.pdbx_strand_id
1 'polypeptide(L)' 'MSFLCNKHSFTCPDVNTYVFWDAFHPTERTNKIISDSVIPTLLAEFH' A
#
# COMPACT_ATOMS: atom_id res chain seq x y z
N MET A 1 8.07 11.69 10.88
CA MET A 1 8.42 10.49 11.66
C MET A 1 7.11 9.89 12.17
N SER A 2 6.75 8.66 11.77
CA SER A 2 5.46 8.03 12.11
C SER A 2 5.37 7.65 13.60
N PHE A 3 4.16 7.61 14.17
CA PHE A 3 3.89 7.24 15.57
C PHE A 3 4.45 5.86 15.95
N LEU A 4 4.55 4.94 14.99
CA LEU A 4 5.06 3.58 15.19
C LEU A 4 6.54 3.40 14.78
N CYS A 5 7.29 4.48 14.55
CA CYS A 5 8.69 4.36 14.11
C CYS A 5 9.60 3.86 15.24
N ASN A 6 10.11 2.64 15.11
CA ASN A 6 11.11 2.05 16.00
C ASN A 6 12.37 1.67 15.21
N LYS A 7 13.53 2.17 15.63
CA LYS A 7 14.84 1.90 15.00
C LYS A 7 15.29 0.44 15.07
N HIS A 8 14.67 -0.37 15.93
CA HIS A 8 14.99 -1.79 16.11
C HIS A 8 14.03 -2.70 15.32
N SER A 9 13.04 -2.13 14.63
CA SER A 9 12.13 -2.89 13.78
C SER A 9 12.79 -3.19 12.44
N PHE A 10 12.92 -4.47 12.12
CA PHE A 10 13.37 -4.92 10.80
C PHE A 10 12.21 -4.90 9.81
N THR A 11 12.50 -4.49 8.58
CA THR A 11 11.56 -4.63 7.45
C THR A 11 11.63 -6.03 6.87
N CYS A 12 10.54 -6.48 6.26
CA CYS A 12 10.48 -7.75 5.54
C CYS A 12 11.52 -7.77 4.39
N PRO A 13 12.12 -8.94 4.06
CA PRO A 13 13.09 -9.03 2.95
C PRO A 13 12.48 -8.70 1.58
N ASP A 14 11.21 -9.04 1.39
CA ASP A 14 10.45 -8.68 0.18
C ASP A 14 9.06 -8.15 0.54
N VAL A 15 8.93 -6.82 0.51
CA VAL A 15 7.68 -6.10 0.79
C VAL A 15 6.58 -6.41 -0.23
N ASN A 16 6.92 -6.85 -1.44
CA ASN A 16 5.93 -7.13 -2.47
C ASN A 16 5.06 -8.33 -2.13
N THR A 17 5.49 -9.20 -1.22
CA THR A 17 4.72 -10.39 -0.82
C THR A 17 3.68 -10.10 0.26
N TYR A 18 3.60 -8.86 0.76
CA TYR A 18 2.71 -8.46 1.85
C TYR A 18 1.67 -7.43 1.38
N VAL A 19 0.48 -7.50 1.97
CA VAL A 19 -0.61 -6.54 1.71
C VAL A 19 -0.35 -5.21 2.41
N PHE A 20 0.18 -5.26 3.63
CA PHE A 20 0.37 -4.09 4.48
C PHE A 20 1.85 -3.80 4.74
N TRP A 21 2.22 -2.52 4.73
CA TRP A 21 3.53 -2.00 5.11
C TRP A 21 3.67 -1.89 6.64
N ASP A 22 2.62 -1.44 7.31
CA ASP A 22 2.49 -1.40 8.76
C ASP A 22 1.05 -1.79 9.18
N ALA A 23 0.65 -1.53 10.42
CA ALA A 23 -0.68 -1.91 10.90
C ALA A 23 -1.86 -1.22 10.17
N PHE A 24 -1.61 -0.20 9.33
CA PHE A 24 -2.65 0.65 8.74
C PHE A 24 -2.46 0.90 7.24
N HIS A 25 -1.22 1.00 6.75
CA HIS A 25 -0.94 1.42 5.38
C HIS A 25 -0.69 0.22 4.46
N PRO A 26 -1.31 0.15 3.27
CA PRO A 26 -0.98 -0.85 2.25
C PRO A 26 0.45 -0.70 1.74
N THR A 27 1.01 -1.79 1.21
CA THR A 27 2.28 -1.72 0.46
C THR A 27 2.09 -0.98 -0.87
N GLU A 28 3.18 -0.49 -1.46
CA GLU A 28 3.15 0.11 -2.80
C GLU A 28 2.52 -0.82 -3.84
N ARG A 29 2.88 -2.12 -3.82
CA ARG A 29 2.30 -3.13 -4.70
C ARG A 29 0.78 -3.20 -4.54
N THR A 30 0.28 -3.22 -3.30
CA THR A 30 -1.16 -3.25 -3.04
C THR A 30 -1.84 -1.96 -3.50
N ASN A 31 -1.23 -0.78 -3.25
CA ASN A 31 -1.74 0.49 -3.76
C ASN A 31 -1.83 0.49 -5.29
N LYS A 32 -0.84 -0.08 -5.98
CA LYS A 32 -0.86 -0.22 -7.44
C LYS A 32 -2.02 -1.10 -7.92
N ILE A 33 -2.22 -2.26 -7.31
CA ILE A 33 -3.35 -3.16 -7.64
C ILE A 33 -4.69 -2.44 -7.44
N ILE A 34 -4.86 -1.72 -6.32
CA ILE A 34 -6.08 -0.96 -6.03
C ILE A 34 -6.28 0.13 -7.09
N SER A 35 -5.23 0.91 -7.40
CA SER A 35 -5.30 1.99 -8.38
C SER A 35 -5.65 1.48 -9.77
N ASP A 36 -5.01 0.39 -10.21
CA ASP A 36 -5.25 -0.23 -11.51
C ASP A 36 -6.70 -0.76 -11.62
N SER A 37 -7.35 -1.14 -10.51
CA SER A 37 -8.76 -1.57 -10.49
C SER A 37 -9.76 -0.42 -10.35
N VAL A 38 -9.46 0.60 -9.54
CA VAL A 38 -10.43 1.62 -9.14
C VAL A 38 -10.42 2.79 -10.12
N ILE A 39 -9.25 3.24 -10.59
CA ILE A 39 -9.15 4.43 -11.44
C ILE A 39 -9.95 4.28 -12.75
N PRO A 40 -9.90 3.16 -13.50
CA PRO A 40 -10.72 3.02 -14.70
C PRO A 40 -12.22 3.12 -14.43
N THR A 41 -12.68 2.55 -13.31
CA THR A 41 -14.08 2.61 -12.88
C THR A 41 -14.48 4.05 -12.57
N LEU A 42 -13.68 4.77 -11.81
CA LEU A 42 -13.95 6.18 -11.48
C LEU A 42 -13.98 7.04 -12.75
N LEU A 43 -13.04 6.85 -13.67
CA LEU A 43 -13.04 7.60 -14.93
C LEU A 43 -14.34 7.35 -15.71
N ALA A 44 -14.80 6.10 -15.81
CA ALA A 44 -16.05 5.78 -16.50
C ALA A 44 -17.30 6.46 -15.87
N GLU A 45 -17.31 6.69 -14.56
CA GLU A 45 -18.40 7.40 -13.86
C GLU A 45 -18.37 8.93 -14.06
N PHE A 46 -17.19 9.51 -14.34
CA PHE A 46 -17.01 10.95 -14.51
C PHE A 46 -16.95 11.40 -15.99
N HIS A 47 -17.37 10.56 -16.92
CA HIS A 47 -17.52 10.89 -18.34
C HIS A 47 -18.84 11.62 -18.64
#